data_AF-A0A4P9YSZ1-F1
#
_entry.id   AF-A0A4P9YSZ1-F1
#
_cell.length_a   1.000
_cell.length_b   1.000
_cell.length_c   1.000
_cell.angle_alpha   90.00
_cell.angle_beta   90.00
_cell.angle_gamma   90.00
#
_symmetry.space_group_name_H-M   'P 1'
#
loop_
_entity.id
_entity.type
_entity.pdbx_description
1 polymer ?
#
loop_
_entity_poly.entity_id
_entity_poly.type
_entity_poly.pdbx_seq_one_letter_code
_entity_poly.pdbx_strand_id
1 'polypeptide(L)'
;YQQVEQQFRQKYRERMERQYRIVCPNATQAEVDAALDSNTGNQLFAQELLQSTRHGEAKRALREVQERHEDIRRIEQTILEMQTLVESQGQMIDSIEGNVTNAANYTETAVKHIDTAITHRKNARKRMWCLIALLLVLIIIIVVVVYIYVIVPAKQATDAMTSNNGNNNNNTPAPAPTTAA
;
A
#
# COMPACT_ATOMS: atom_id res chain seq x y z
N TYR A 1 50.79 16.19 69.89
CA TYR A 1 50.28 17.56 69.67
C TYR A 1 51.10 18.34 68.63
N GLN A 2 52.41 18.55 68.81
CA GLN A 2 53.22 19.33 67.86
C GLN A 2 53.24 18.78 66.41
N GLN A 3 53.33 17.46 66.23
CA GLN A 3 53.25 16.85 64.90
C GLN A 3 51.90 17.06 64.21
N VAL A 4 50.81 17.05 64.98
CA VAL A 4 49.46 17.25 64.46
C VAL A 4 49.31 18.69 63.98
N GLU A 5 49.75 19.67 64.77
CA GLU A 5 49.78 21.07 64.35
C GLU A 5 50.62 21.32 63.10
N GLN A 6 51.79 20.68 62.98
CA GLN A 6 52.63 20.81 61.78
C GLN A 6 51.92 20.27 60.55
N GLN A 7 51.31 19.08 60.64
CA GLN A 7 50.52 18.52 59.53
C GLN A 7 49.33 19.41 59.15
N PHE A 8 48.66 20.03 60.12
CA PHE A 8 47.57 20.96 59.86
C PHE A 8 48.05 22.24 59.16
N ARG A 9 49.15 22.84 59.64
CA ARG A 9 49.77 24.01 58.98
C ARG A 9 50.19 23.69 57.55
N GLN A 10 50.75 22.52 57.32
CA GLN A 10 51.21 22.10 56.00
C GLN A 10 50.03 21.88 55.03
N LYS A 11 48.98 21.18 55.48
CA LYS A 11 47.73 21.01 54.69
C LYS A 11 47.02 22.33 54.42
N TYR A 12 47.07 23.28 55.36
CA TYR A 12 46.49 24.61 55.19
C TYR A 12 47.26 25.41 54.13
N ARG A 13 48.59 25.43 54.20
CA ARG A 13 49.47 26.08 53.22
C ARG A 13 49.26 25.52 51.81
N GLU A 14 49.20 24.20 51.68
CA GLU A 14 49.01 23.52 50.38
C GLU A 14 47.66 23.84 49.74
N ARG A 15 46.58 23.96 50.54
CA ARG A 15 45.26 24.37 50.05
C ARG A 15 45.27 25.80 49.55
N MET A 16 45.89 26.71 50.29
CA MET A 16 45.94 28.12 49.90
C MET A 16 46.81 28.34 48.66
N GLU A 17 47.93 27.63 48.54
CA GLU A 17 48.77 27.65 47.33
C GLU A 17 47.98 27.23 46.09
N ARG A 18 47.20 26.15 46.16
CA ARG A 18 46.36 25.70 45.03
C ARG A 18 45.35 26.78 44.63
N GLN A 19 44.72 27.43 45.60
CA GLN A 19 43.73 28.47 45.28
C GLN A 19 44.37 29.74 44.74
N TYR A 20 45.58 30.07 45.21
CA TYR A 20 46.35 31.19 44.68
C TYR A 20 46.75 30.95 43.22
N ARG A 21 47.22 29.74 42.88
CA ARG A 21 47.61 29.37 41.51
C ARG A 21 46.45 29.30 40.51
N ILE A 22 45.22 29.02 40.98
CA ILE A 22 44.03 29.09 40.12
C ILE A 22 43.79 30.54 39.65
N VAL A 23 44.10 31.53 40.48
CA VAL A 23 43.88 32.95 40.20
C VAL A 23 45.10 33.56 39.48
N CYS A 24 46.31 33.21 39.90
CA CYS A 24 47.58 33.68 39.35
C CYS A 24 48.42 32.50 38.84
N PRO A 25 48.14 31.97 37.63
CA PRO A 25 48.77 30.74 37.12
C PRO A 25 50.27 30.85 36.86
N ASN A 26 50.80 32.08 36.70
CA ASN A 26 52.22 32.34 36.44
C ASN A 26 53.02 32.70 37.71
N ALA A 27 52.42 32.61 38.90
CA ALA A 27 53.07 33.02 40.14
C ALA A 27 54.24 32.10 40.50
N THR A 28 55.38 32.71 40.82
CA THR A 28 56.57 31.97 41.28
C THR A 28 56.41 31.49 42.71
N GLN A 29 57.09 30.40 43.08
CA GLN A 29 56.97 29.80 44.42
C GLN A 29 57.26 30.81 45.56
N ALA A 30 58.20 31.73 45.32
CA ALA A 30 58.54 32.79 46.26
C ALA A 30 57.44 33.85 46.45
N GLU A 31 56.69 34.17 45.39
CA GLU A 31 55.55 35.10 45.47
C GLU A 31 54.37 34.47 46.20
N VAL A 32 54.13 33.17 45.98
CA VAL A 32 53.10 32.41 46.70
C VAL A 32 53.42 32.37 48.20
N ASP A 33 54.67 32.06 48.56
CA ASP A 33 55.10 32.03 49.96
C ASP A 33 54.99 33.41 50.63
N ALA A 34 55.39 34.49 49.93
CA ALA A 34 55.26 35.86 50.44
C ALA A 34 53.79 36.28 50.63
N ALA A 35 52.89 35.88 49.72
CA ALA A 35 51.47 36.16 49.84
C ALA A 35 50.84 35.41 51.03
N LEU A 36 51.26 34.16 51.28
CA LEU A 36 50.78 33.32 52.38
C LEU A 36 51.27 33.78 53.76
N ASP A 37 52.50 34.30 53.84
CA ASP A 37 53.10 34.79 55.08
C ASP A 37 52.69 36.25 55.39
N SER A 38 52.18 37.00 54.40
CA SER A 38 51.67 38.36 54.61
C SER A 38 50.27 38.38 55.24
N ASN A 39 50.14 38.96 56.43
CA ASN A 39 48.84 39.14 57.11
C ASN A 39 47.86 40.05 56.29
N THR A 40 48.40 40.88 55.41
CA THR A 40 47.65 41.77 54.50
C THR A 40 47.07 41.02 53.30
N GLY A 41 47.69 39.93 52.86
CA GLY A 41 47.26 39.13 51.71
C GLY A 41 45.90 38.48 51.91
N ASN A 42 45.56 38.07 53.14
CA ASN A 42 44.28 37.46 53.46
C ASN A 42 43.07 38.37 53.21
N GLN A 43 43.21 39.68 53.46
CA GLN A 43 42.10 40.63 53.30
C GLN A 43 41.85 40.98 51.83
N LEU A 44 42.93 41.17 51.06
CA LEU A 44 42.86 41.42 49.61
C LEU A 44 42.39 40.16 48.86
N PHE A 45 42.90 38.98 49.25
CA PHE A 45 42.51 37.69 48.66
C PHE A 45 41.04 37.35 48.93
N ALA A 46 40.54 37.60 50.15
CA ALA A 46 39.12 37.38 50.46
C ALA A 46 38.19 38.29 49.63
N GLN A 47 38.59 39.54 49.39
CA GLN A 47 37.83 40.48 48.57
C GLN A 47 37.82 40.06 47.09
N GLU A 48 38.98 39.65 46.55
CA GLU A 48 39.13 39.17 45.18
C GLU A 48 38.37 37.84 44.95
N LEU A 49 38.36 36.94 45.94
CA LEU A 49 37.58 35.70 45.91
C LEU A 49 36.07 35.95 45.91
N LEU A 50 35.59 36.89 46.74
CA LEU A 50 34.17 37.24 46.79
C LEU A 50 33.71 37.90 45.48
N GLN A 51 34.53 38.76 44.87
CA GLN A 51 34.24 39.37 43.58
C GLN A 51 34.29 38.36 42.43
N SER A 52 35.33 37.54 42.35
CA SER A 52 35.49 36.54 41.29
C SER A 52 34.43 35.45 41.35
N THR A 53 34.08 34.97 42.55
CA THR A 53 33.04 33.93 42.73
C THR A 53 31.65 34.45 42.36
N ARG A 54 31.25 35.64 42.85
CA ARG A 54 29.96 36.24 42.46
C ARG A 54 29.88 36.54 40.97
N HIS A 55 30.95 37.02 40.35
CA HIS A 55 30.97 37.27 38.91
C HIS A 55 30.89 35.98 38.10
N GLY A 56 31.56 34.91 38.53
CA GLY A 56 31.50 33.60 37.88
C GLY A 56 30.10 32.96 37.97
N GLU A 57 29.48 33.00 39.15
CA GLU A 57 28.13 32.47 39.36
C GLU A 57 27.06 33.27 38.62
N ALA A 58 27.11 34.60 38.68
CA ALA A 58 26.17 35.46 37.95
C ALA A 58 26.27 35.26 36.44
N LYS A 59 27.50 35.13 35.89
CA LYS A 59 27.72 34.90 34.46
C LYS A 59 27.28 33.51 34.00
N ARG A 60 27.36 32.50 34.89
CA ARG A 60 26.80 31.16 34.66
C ARG A 60 25.28 31.18 34.64
N ALA A 61 24.65 31.77 35.65
CA ALA A 61 23.20 31.90 35.70
C ALA A 61 22.64 32.65 34.48
N LEU A 62 23.33 33.71 34.03
CA LEU A 62 22.93 34.48 32.85
C LEU A 62 23.05 33.65 31.57
N ARG A 63 24.13 32.85 31.41
CA ARG A 63 24.27 31.90 30.29
C ARG A 63 23.16 30.86 30.28
N GLU A 64 22.82 30.29 31.43
CA GLU A 64 21.74 29.30 31.54
C GLU A 64 20.39 29.91 31.15
N VAL A 65 20.09 31.12 31.63
CA VAL A 65 18.87 31.84 31.25
C VAL A 65 18.83 32.12 29.74
N GLN A 66 19.96 32.51 29.16
CA GLN A 66 20.06 32.78 27.72
C GLN A 66 19.85 31.52 26.87
N GLU A 67 20.42 30.40 27.30
CA GLU A 67 20.27 29.10 26.65
C GLU A 67 18.81 28.60 26.71
N ARG A 68 18.17 28.70 27.89
CA ARG A 68 16.75 28.40 28.02
C ARG A 68 15.87 29.30 27.16
N HIS A 69 16.26 30.56 26.97
CA HIS A 69 15.50 31.48 26.15
C HIS A 69 15.56 31.11 24.66
N GLU A 70 16.71 30.65 24.16
CA GLU A 70 16.81 30.11 22.80
C GLU A 70 15.96 28.84 22.62
N ASP A 71 15.96 27.94 23.61
CA ASP A 71 15.13 26.74 23.57
C ASP A 71 13.63 27.06 23.54
N ILE A 72 13.17 28.02 24.36
CA ILE A 72 11.79 28.49 24.33
C ILE A 72 11.43 29.07 22.97
N ARG A 73 12.33 29.85 22.36
CA ARG A 73 12.11 30.43 21.03
C ARG A 73 12.02 29.36 19.94
N ARG A 74 12.80 28.28 20.03
CA ARG A 74 12.66 27.13 19.13
C ARG A 74 11.31 26.44 19.30
N ILE A 75 10.87 26.22 20.54
CA ILE A 75 9.55 25.62 20.83
C ILE A 75 8.43 26.49 20.24
N GLU A 76 8.51 27.81 20.38
CA GLU A 76 7.53 28.75 19.81
C GLU A 76 7.48 28.63 18.27
N GLN A 77 8.63 28.57 17.60
CA GLN A 77 8.70 28.36 16.15
C GLN A 77 8.08 27.02 15.74
N THR A 78 8.38 25.94 16.47
CA THR A 78 7.80 24.61 16.19
C THR A 78 6.28 24.60 16.40
N ILE A 79 5.76 25.30 17.41
CA ILE A 79 4.30 25.40 17.63
C ILE A 79 3.62 26.16 16.49
N LEU A 80 4.22 27.27 16.01
CA LEU A 80 3.69 28.02 14.87
C LEU A 80 3.68 27.18 13.59
N GLU A 81 4.74 26.40 13.35
CA GLU A 81 4.81 25.48 12.21
C GLU A 81 3.80 24.31 12.36
N MET A 82 3.57 23.82 13.57
CA MET A 82 2.53 22.82 13.82
C MET A 82 1.11 23.37 13.62
N GLN A 83 0.85 24.63 13.99
CA GLN A 83 -0.45 25.26 13.76
C GLN A 83 -0.77 25.35 12.27
N THR A 84 0.20 25.73 11.43
CA THR A 84 0.00 25.80 9.97
C THR A 84 -0.15 24.42 9.33
N LEU A 85 0.59 23.42 9.81
CA LEU A 85 0.44 22.03 9.38
C LEU A 85 -0.93 21.44 9.75
N VAL A 86 -1.44 21.70 10.95
CA VAL A 86 -2.78 21.24 11.39
C VAL A 86 -3.87 21.93 10.58
N GLU A 87 -3.73 23.21 10.26
CA GLU A 87 -4.68 23.93 9.41
C GLU A 87 -4.70 23.34 7.98
N SER A 88 -3.53 22.98 7.42
CA SER A 88 -3.45 22.29 6.12
C SER A 88 -4.05 20.88 6.11
N GLN A 89 -4.00 20.17 7.25
CA GLN A 89 -4.60 18.83 7.39
C GLN A 89 -6.14 18.86 7.45
N GLY A 90 -6.76 20.03 7.63
CA GLY A 90 -8.21 20.20 7.55
C GLY A 90 -8.80 19.91 6.15
N GLN A 91 -8.04 20.13 5.07
CA GLN A 91 -8.49 19.84 3.70
C GLN A 91 -8.36 18.36 3.29
N MET A 92 -7.57 17.56 4.01
CA MET A 92 -7.34 16.14 3.66
C MET A 92 -8.44 15.20 4.18
N ILE A 93 -9.26 15.65 5.13
CA ILE A 93 -10.38 14.86 5.69
C ILE A 93 -11.51 14.70 4.66
N ASP A 94 -11.85 15.75 3.90
CA ASP A 94 -12.87 15.71 2.84
C ASP A 94 -12.54 14.69 1.73
N SER A 95 -11.25 14.45 1.48
CA SER A 95 -10.80 13.52 0.43
C SER A 95 -10.94 12.05 0.83
N ILE A 96 -10.91 11.73 2.13
CA ILE A 96 -11.10 10.35 2.60
C ILE A 96 -12.59 10.00 2.57
N GLU A 97 -13.45 10.89 3.02
CA GLU A 97 -14.90 10.69 2.95
C GLU A 97 -15.39 10.62 1.50
N GLY A 98 -14.85 11.48 0.62
CA GLY A 98 -15.11 11.42 -0.81
C GLY A 98 -14.64 10.12 -1.45
N ASN A 99 -13.44 9.64 -1.13
CA ASN A 99 -12.91 8.39 -1.69
C ASN A 99 -13.68 7.15 -1.21
N VAL A 100 -14.10 7.10 0.04
CA VAL A 100 -14.92 6.01 0.58
C VAL A 100 -16.32 6.01 -0.05
N THR A 101 -16.95 7.19 -0.17
CA THR A 101 -18.27 7.34 -0.82
C THR A 101 -18.21 6.95 -2.30
N ASN A 102 -17.17 7.37 -3.01
CA ASN A 102 -16.96 7.00 -4.40
C ASN A 102 -16.73 5.50 -4.56
N ALA A 103 -15.91 4.87 -3.69
CA ALA A 103 -15.71 3.43 -3.71
C ALA A 103 -17.01 2.66 -3.52
N ALA A 104 -17.88 3.08 -2.58
CA ALA A 104 -19.20 2.50 -2.37
C ALA A 104 -20.09 2.59 -3.63
N ASN A 105 -20.15 3.78 -4.25
CA ASN A 105 -20.92 4.01 -5.48
C ASN A 105 -20.40 3.18 -6.67
N TYR A 106 -19.08 3.05 -6.81
CA TYR A 106 -18.47 2.21 -7.85
C TYR A 106 -18.78 0.71 -7.64
N THR A 107 -18.80 0.23 -6.40
CA THR A 107 -19.20 -1.16 -6.12
C THR A 107 -20.68 -1.41 -6.42
N GLU A 108 -21.58 -0.47 -6.09
CA GLU A 108 -23.00 -0.65 -6.38
C GLU A 108 -23.28 -0.67 -7.90
N THR A 109 -22.68 0.25 -8.64
CA THR A 109 -22.79 0.30 -10.10
C THR A 109 -22.14 -0.91 -10.76
N ALA A 110 -20.98 -1.38 -10.28
CA ALA A 110 -20.35 -2.60 -10.76
C ALA A 110 -21.25 -3.84 -10.58
N VAL A 111 -21.94 -3.97 -9.45
CA VAL A 111 -22.90 -5.06 -9.22
C VAL A 111 -24.05 -5.01 -10.25
N LYS A 112 -24.61 -3.82 -10.53
CA LYS A 112 -25.66 -3.65 -11.55
C LYS A 112 -25.16 -4.01 -12.96
N HIS A 113 -23.93 -3.62 -13.31
CA HIS A 113 -23.31 -3.96 -14.59
C HIS A 113 -23.03 -5.46 -14.73
N ILE A 114 -22.64 -6.14 -13.65
CA ILE A 114 -22.44 -7.59 -13.65
C ILE A 114 -23.77 -8.32 -13.83
N ASP A 115 -24.83 -7.91 -13.14
CA ASP A 115 -26.14 -8.56 -13.25
C ASP A 115 -26.76 -8.39 -14.65
N THR A 116 -26.69 -7.18 -15.21
CA THR A 116 -27.10 -6.92 -16.60
C THR A 116 -26.24 -7.72 -17.59
N ALA A 117 -24.92 -7.81 -17.40
CA ALA A 117 -24.06 -8.66 -18.23
C ALA A 117 -24.45 -10.14 -18.15
N ILE A 118 -24.78 -10.66 -16.97
CA ILE A 118 -25.22 -12.05 -16.80
C ILE A 118 -26.54 -12.31 -17.53
N THR A 119 -27.52 -11.41 -17.42
CA THR A 119 -28.81 -11.56 -18.10
C THR A 119 -28.66 -11.46 -19.63
N HIS A 120 -27.87 -10.53 -20.13
CA HIS A 120 -27.55 -10.43 -21.56
C HIS A 120 -26.85 -11.71 -22.08
N ARG A 121 -25.86 -12.25 -21.35
CA ARG A 121 -25.18 -13.51 -21.73
C ARG A 121 -26.13 -14.71 -21.73
N LYS A 122 -27.08 -14.79 -20.79
CA LYS A 122 -28.10 -15.86 -20.76
C LYS A 122 -29.03 -15.76 -21.98
N ASN A 123 -29.51 -14.56 -22.30
CA ASN A 123 -30.42 -14.35 -23.42
C ASN A 123 -29.73 -14.52 -24.79
N ALA A 124 -28.47 -14.09 -24.92
CA ALA A 124 -27.67 -14.28 -26.13
C ALA A 124 -27.49 -15.78 -26.45
N ARG A 125 -27.19 -16.61 -25.45
CA ARG A 125 -27.10 -18.06 -25.63
C ARG A 125 -28.43 -18.64 -26.12
N LYS A 126 -29.55 -18.30 -25.47
CA LYS A 126 -30.88 -18.77 -25.90
C LYS A 126 -31.17 -18.39 -27.36
N ARG A 127 -30.89 -17.15 -27.75
CA ARG A 127 -31.07 -16.67 -29.14
C ARG A 127 -30.18 -17.43 -30.13
N MET A 128 -28.92 -17.72 -29.77
CA MET A 128 -28.02 -18.51 -30.60
C MET A 128 -28.55 -19.94 -30.83
N TRP A 129 -29.05 -20.61 -29.79
CA TRP A 129 -29.68 -21.92 -29.92
C TRP A 129 -30.94 -21.88 -30.80
N CYS A 130 -31.77 -20.83 -30.70
CA CYS A 130 -32.92 -20.64 -31.58
C CYS A 130 -32.51 -20.50 -33.06
N LEU A 131 -31.47 -19.72 -33.35
CA LEU A 131 -30.97 -19.56 -34.73
C LEU A 131 -30.41 -20.86 -35.30
N ILE A 132 -29.65 -21.62 -34.50
CA ILE A 132 -29.12 -22.93 -34.91
C ILE A 132 -30.28 -23.91 -35.21
N ALA A 133 -31.30 -23.95 -34.34
CA ALA A 133 -32.47 -24.80 -34.55
C ALA A 133 -33.22 -24.43 -35.84
N LEU A 134 -33.39 -23.13 -36.13
CA LEU A 134 -34.04 -22.66 -37.35
C LEU A 134 -33.24 -23.07 -38.60
N LEU A 135 -31.91 -22.94 -38.59
CA LEU A 135 -31.06 -23.39 -39.69
C LEU A 135 -31.15 -24.90 -39.92
N LEU A 136 -31.18 -25.70 -38.85
CA LEU A 136 -31.35 -27.15 -38.95
C LEU A 136 -32.67 -27.52 -39.63
N VAL A 137 -33.77 -26.87 -39.24
CA VAL A 137 -35.09 -27.10 -39.86
C VAL A 137 -35.06 -26.74 -41.35
N LEU A 138 -34.42 -25.63 -41.73
CA LEU A 138 -34.27 -25.25 -43.13
C LEU A 138 -33.50 -26.30 -43.94
N ILE A 139 -32.39 -26.82 -43.38
CA ILE A 139 -31.61 -27.89 -44.02
C ILE A 139 -32.45 -29.15 -44.21
N ILE A 140 -33.24 -29.56 -43.21
CA ILE A 140 -34.12 -30.72 -43.31
C ILE A 140 -35.14 -30.54 -44.44
N ILE A 141 -35.75 -29.35 -44.56
CA ILE A 141 -36.69 -29.05 -45.64
C ILE A 141 -36.01 -29.19 -47.02
N ILE A 142 -34.80 -28.64 -47.18
CA ILE A 142 -34.04 -28.75 -48.43
C ILE A 142 -33.74 -30.22 -48.77
N VAL A 143 -33.32 -31.01 -47.78
CA VAL A 143 -33.05 -32.45 -47.97
C VAL A 143 -34.31 -33.20 -48.39
N VAL A 144 -35.45 -32.93 -47.76
CA VAL A 144 -36.74 -33.55 -48.12
C VAL A 144 -37.16 -33.17 -49.54
N VAL A 145 -37.03 -31.90 -49.91
CA VAL A 145 -37.34 -31.43 -51.28
C VAL A 145 -36.44 -32.14 -52.28
N VAL A 146 -35.12 -32.17 -52.06
CA VAL A 146 -34.18 -32.87 -52.95
C VAL A 146 -34.51 -34.37 -53.03
N TYR A 147 -34.83 -35.02 -51.91
CA TYR A 147 -35.23 -36.42 -51.89
C TYR A 147 -36.48 -36.68 -52.74
N ILE A 148 -37.51 -35.86 -52.60
CA ILE A 148 -38.75 -35.99 -53.38
C ILE A 148 -38.49 -35.73 -54.86
N TYR A 149 -37.78 -34.66 -55.23
CA TYR A 149 -37.62 -34.29 -56.63
C TYR A 149 -36.55 -35.08 -57.40
N VAL A 150 -35.55 -35.66 -56.73
CA VAL A 150 -34.46 -36.40 -57.39
C VAL A 150 -34.62 -37.91 -57.26
N ILE A 151 -34.96 -38.42 -56.07
CA ILE A 151 -34.95 -39.87 -55.81
C ILE A 151 -36.27 -40.53 -56.19
N VAL A 152 -37.42 -39.86 -55.98
CA VAL A 152 -38.73 -40.43 -56.37
C VAL A 152 -38.85 -40.68 -57.89
N PRO A 153 -38.47 -39.75 -58.80
CA PRO A 153 -38.50 -40.07 -60.23
C PRO A 153 -37.46 -41.12 -60.63
N ALA A 154 -36.32 -41.21 -59.93
CA ALA A 154 -35.33 -42.26 -60.16
C ALA A 154 -35.82 -43.66 -59.74
N LYS A 155 -36.62 -43.76 -58.68
CA LYS A 155 -37.28 -45.02 -58.27
C LYS A 155 -38.30 -45.50 -59.29
N GLN A 156 -39.13 -44.61 -59.84
CA GLN A 156 -40.12 -44.98 -60.86
C GLN A 156 -39.47 -45.56 -62.13
N ALA A 157 -38.30 -45.04 -62.53
CA ALA A 157 -37.53 -45.58 -63.66
C ALA A 157 -36.91 -46.95 -63.38
N THR A 158 -36.54 -47.25 -62.14
CA THR A 158 -35.97 -48.56 -61.75
C THR A 158 -37.04 -49.62 -61.50
N ASP A 159 -38.19 -49.22 -60.95
CA ASP A 159 -39.33 -50.12 -60.74
C ASP A 159 -39.99 -50.54 -62.07
N ALA A 160 -39.98 -49.67 -63.10
CA ALA A 160 -40.47 -50.00 -64.44
C ALA A 160 -39.64 -51.08 -65.16
N MET A 161 -38.35 -51.24 -64.84
CA MET A 161 -37.47 -52.23 -65.47
C MET A 161 -37.64 -53.65 -64.88
N THR A 162 -38.19 -53.77 -63.66
CA THR A 162 -38.28 -55.07 -62.94
C THR A 162 -39.58 -55.85 -63.25
N SER A 163 -40.57 -55.25 -63.92
CA SER A 163 -41.89 -55.88 -64.15
C SER A 163 -42.03 -56.70 -65.44
N ASN A 164 -40.98 -56.91 -66.25
CA ASN A 164 -41.10 -57.60 -67.55
C ASN A 164 -40.49 -59.02 -67.62
N ASN A 165 -40.27 -59.68 -66.48
CA ASN A 165 -39.77 -61.07 -66.46
C ASN A 165 -40.65 -61.96 -65.60
N GLY A 166 -41.79 -62.40 -66.14
CA GLY A 166 -42.63 -63.38 -65.46
C GLY A 166 -43.98 -63.64 -66.11
N ASN A 167 -44.03 -64.15 -67.34
CA ASN A 167 -45.17 -64.96 -67.79
C ASN A 167 -44.80 -65.84 -69.00
N ASN A 168 -44.19 -67.02 -68.76
CA ASN A 168 -43.89 -68.02 -69.78
C ASN A 168 -44.45 -69.39 -69.35
N ASN A 169 -45.78 -69.56 -69.41
CA ASN A 169 -46.44 -70.83 -69.11
C ASN A 169 -47.86 -70.75 -69.74
N ASN A 170 -48.47 -71.66 -70.49
CA ASN A 170 -48.19 -72.95 -71.10
C ASN A 170 -49.36 -73.11 -72.09
N ASN A 171 -49.15 -73.41 -73.38
CA ASN A 171 -50.27 -73.81 -74.26
C ASN A 171 -49.80 -74.80 -75.33
N THR A 172 -50.01 -76.10 -75.08
CA THR A 172 -50.06 -77.17 -76.09
C THR A 172 -50.67 -78.43 -75.43
N PRO A 173 -51.29 -79.36 -76.18
CA PRO A 173 -52.65 -79.26 -76.73
C PRO A 173 -53.58 -80.39 -76.21
N ALA A 174 -54.90 -80.16 -76.20
CA ALA A 174 -55.89 -81.23 -75.93
C ALA A 174 -56.20 -82.02 -77.23
N PRO A 175 -56.23 -83.37 -77.22
CA PRO A 175 -56.50 -84.16 -78.42
C PRO A 175 -57.99 -84.17 -78.82
N ALA A 176 -58.25 -84.14 -80.13
CA ALA A 176 -59.56 -84.11 -80.76
C ALA A 176 -60.34 -85.44 -80.64
N PRO A 177 -61.69 -85.43 -80.54
CA PRO A 177 -62.49 -86.65 -80.61
C PRO A 177 -62.75 -87.09 -82.07
N THR A 178 -62.55 -88.39 -82.29
CA THR A 178 -62.85 -89.14 -83.50
C THR A 178 -64.36 -89.34 -83.64
N THR A 179 -64.95 -88.96 -84.78
CA THR A 179 -66.32 -89.35 -85.15
C THR A 179 -66.25 -90.35 -86.29
N ALA A 180 -66.75 -91.54 -86.03
CA ALA A 180 -67.00 -92.60 -86.99
C ALA A 180 -68.50 -92.62 -87.34
N ALA A 181 -68.81 -92.58 -88.63
CA ALA A 181 -69.97 -93.15 -89.35
C ALA A 181 -70.25 -92.33 -90.62
#